data_AF-A0A948UZD8-F1
#
_entry.id   AF-A0A948UZD8-F1
#
_cell.length_a   1.000
_cell.length_b   1.000
_cell.length_c   1.000
_cell.angle_alpha   90.00
_cell.angle_beta   90.00
_cell.angle_gamma   90.00
#
_symmetry.space_group_name_H-M   'P 1'
#
loop_
_entity.id
_entity.type
_entity.pdbx_description
1 polymer ?
#
loop_
_entity_poly.entity_id
_entity_poly.type
_entity_poly.pdbx_seq_one_letter_code
_entity_poly.pdbx_strand_id
1 'polypeptide(L)'
;MLYDHVIRRLQPDMIVYTFGANDSRMVPADIKKMLRQSAFIEGLKDMMGRFRTYRLLRKMVFSLYDPFEKVRKHSVAEGGGEEEAFVTLWEYQQNLEYLIRSGEKNGVETVLLALCCPLDYLSKMSAVGGREGVPAVDGMHILLQELPCIQAGECYTELAAYYRDLYGSELLENRRLLYVTSDTCHPNRLGHRILAEAIFTRLFEERLSVPPAY
;
A
#
# COMPACT_ATOMS: atom_id res chain seq x y z
N MET A 1 9.29 14.52 6.47
CA MET A 1 8.10 13.89 5.88
C MET A 1 8.41 13.43 4.46
N LEU A 2 7.81 12.32 4.01
CA LEU A 2 8.10 11.64 2.74
C LEU A 2 8.06 12.59 1.53
N TYR A 3 7.06 13.47 1.49
CA TYR A 3 6.89 14.43 0.41
C TYR A 3 8.12 15.33 0.19
N ASP A 4 8.57 16.01 1.25
CA ASP A 4 9.68 16.96 1.17
C ASP A 4 11.03 16.30 0.85
N HIS A 5 11.22 15.05 1.28
CA HIS A 5 12.53 14.39 1.24
C HIS A 5 12.73 13.58 -0.05
N VAL A 6 11.65 13.02 -0.59
CA VAL A 6 11.70 12.10 -1.73
C VAL A 6 10.91 12.66 -2.92
N ILE A 7 9.62 12.94 -2.71
CA ILE A 7 8.69 13.18 -3.81
C ILE A 7 8.96 14.51 -4.51
N ARG A 8 9.17 15.59 -3.74
CA ARG A 8 9.40 16.93 -4.31
C ARG A 8 10.58 16.98 -5.28
N ARG A 9 11.61 16.16 -5.06
CA ARG A 9 12.81 16.11 -5.91
C ARG A 9 12.55 15.50 -7.29
N LEU A 10 11.47 14.75 -7.44
CA LEU A 10 11.07 14.15 -8.70
C LEU A 10 10.29 15.15 -9.59
N GLN A 11 9.92 16.31 -9.05
CA GLN A 11 9.08 17.32 -9.72
C GLN A 11 7.86 16.71 -10.43
N PRO A 12 7.04 15.90 -9.74
CA PRO A 12 5.90 15.25 -10.38
C PRO A 12 4.78 16.27 -10.66
N ASP A 13 4.11 16.13 -11.80
CA ASP A 13 2.83 16.81 -12.06
C ASP A 13 1.66 16.10 -11.36
N MET A 14 1.80 14.80 -11.12
CA MET A 14 0.80 13.95 -10.45
C MET A 14 1.46 12.90 -9.57
N ILE A 15 0.83 12.59 -8.43
CA ILE A 15 1.21 11.51 -7.52
C ILE A 15 0.02 10.59 -7.28
N VAL A 16 0.24 9.28 -7.48
CA VAL A 16 -0.69 8.23 -7.06
C VAL A 16 -0.17 7.62 -5.76
N TYR A 17 -0.91 7.81 -4.67
CA TYR A 17 -0.57 7.25 -3.36
C TYR A 17 -1.31 5.94 -3.12
N THR A 18 -0.55 4.86 -2.92
CA THR A 18 -1.08 3.56 -2.48
C THR A 18 -0.88 3.36 -0.99
N PHE A 19 -1.95 3.34 -0.20
CA PHE A 19 -1.91 3.22 1.27
C PHE A 19 -2.99 2.29 1.82
N GLY A 20 -2.81 1.85 3.08
CA GLY A 20 -3.86 1.20 3.88
C GLY A 20 -3.59 -0.26 4.22
N ALA A 21 -2.94 -1.03 3.35
CA ALA A 21 -2.73 -2.47 3.57
C ALA A 21 -1.87 -2.78 4.80
N ASN A 22 -0.87 -1.95 5.09
CA ASN A 22 0.03 -2.15 6.23
C ASN A 22 -0.33 -1.30 7.45
N ASP A 23 -1.01 -0.17 7.23
CA ASP A 23 -1.42 0.79 8.25
C ASP A 23 -2.37 0.15 9.28
N SER A 24 -3.28 -0.69 8.79
CA SER A 24 -4.29 -1.39 9.60
C SER A 24 -3.75 -2.61 10.35
N ARG A 25 -2.46 -2.95 10.21
CA ARG A 25 -1.90 -4.13 10.88
C ARG A 25 -1.91 -3.93 12.38
N MET A 26 -2.42 -4.92 13.09
CA MET A 26 -2.33 -4.98 14.54
C MET A 26 -0.90 -5.36 14.94
N VAL A 27 -0.33 -4.61 15.88
CA VAL A 27 0.99 -4.88 16.46
C VAL A 27 0.91 -4.79 17.98
N PRO A 28 1.76 -5.53 18.71
CA PRO A 28 1.88 -5.34 20.15
C PRO A 28 2.25 -3.89 20.49
N ALA A 29 1.61 -3.30 21.50
CA ALA A 29 1.84 -1.91 21.91
C ALA A 29 3.34 -1.61 22.19
N ASP A 30 4.07 -2.57 22.76
CA ASP A 30 5.50 -2.45 23.02
C ASP A 30 6.33 -2.30 21.74
N ILE A 31 5.98 -3.04 20.67
CA ILE A 31 6.62 -2.92 19.36
C ILE A 31 6.33 -1.55 18.76
N LYS A 32 5.07 -1.07 18.84
CA LYS A 32 4.70 0.26 18.37
C LYS A 32 5.49 1.35 19.09
N LYS A 33 5.64 1.25 20.42
CA LYS A 33 6.46 2.15 21.23
C LYS A 33 7.94 2.11 20.86
N MET A 34 8.49 0.92 20.58
CA MET A 34 9.87 0.77 20.10
C MET A 34 10.09 1.37 18.71
N LEU A 35 9.08 1.35 17.84
CA LEU A 35 9.15 1.89 16.49
C LEU A 35 8.96 3.41 16.46
N ARG A 36 8.22 4.00 17.42
CA ARG A 36 8.10 5.45 17.63
C ARG A 36 9.35 6.06 18.28
N GLN A 37 10.52 5.73 17.77
CA GLN A 37 11.77 6.37 18.21
C GLN A 37 11.84 7.81 17.71
N SER A 38 12.53 8.67 18.46
CA SER A 38 12.67 10.07 18.08
C SER A 38 13.39 10.22 16.74
N ALA A 39 12.97 11.20 15.94
CA ALA A 39 13.57 11.51 14.62
C ALA A 39 15.10 11.70 14.68
N PHE A 40 15.64 12.09 15.84
CA PHE A 40 17.08 12.18 16.09
C PHE A 40 17.77 10.80 16.06
N ILE A 41 17.17 9.80 16.72
CA ILE A 41 17.70 8.43 16.73
C ILE A 41 17.61 7.81 15.33
N GLU A 42 16.54 8.10 14.58
CA GLU A 42 16.44 7.68 13.18
C GLU A 42 17.50 8.32 12.28
N GLY A 43 17.74 9.63 12.43
CA GLY A 43 18.79 10.34 11.69
C GLY A 43 20.19 9.80 12.01
N LEU A 44 20.46 9.50 13.28
CA LEU A 44 21.71 8.87 13.69
C LEU A 44 21.86 7.45 13.10
N LYS A 45 20.78 6.66 13.11
CA LYS A 45 20.77 5.32 12.50
C LYS A 45 21.01 5.38 10.99
N ASP A 46 20.38 6.32 10.27
CA ASP A 46 20.60 6.49 8.84
C ASP A 46 22.06 6.87 8.54
N MET A 47 22.61 7.83 9.31
CA MET A 47 24.02 8.20 9.22
C MET A 47 24.94 7.00 9.46
N MET A 48 24.71 6.25 10.54
CA MET A 48 25.48 5.04 10.87
C MET A 48 25.33 3.95 9.79
N GLY A 49 24.13 3.79 9.22
CA GLY A 49 23.81 2.84 8.16
C GLY A 49 24.62 3.01 6.88
N ARG A 50 25.15 4.21 6.62
CA ARG A 50 26.03 4.51 5.49
C ARG A 50 27.43 3.91 5.66
N PHE A 51 27.86 3.58 6.88
CA PHE A 51 29.17 3.00 7.14
C PHE A 51 29.15 1.46 7.00
N ARG A 52 30.08 0.93 6.19
CA ARG A 52 30.22 -0.52 5.97
C ARG A 52 30.55 -1.29 7.25
N THR A 53 31.37 -0.72 8.13
CA THR A 53 31.75 -1.32 9.42
C THR A 53 30.55 -1.47 10.35
N TYR A 54 29.70 -0.43 10.46
CA TYR A 54 28.46 -0.50 11.21
C TYR A 54 27.51 -1.56 10.64
N ARG A 55 27.36 -1.66 9.31
CA ARG A 55 26.56 -2.72 8.69
C ARG A 55 27.09 -4.13 8.99
N LEU A 56 28.41 -4.31 9.02
CA LEU A 56 29.03 -5.60 9.36
C LEU A 56 28.81 -5.94 10.84
N LEU A 57 29.08 -5.00 11.75
CA LEU A 57 28.83 -5.15 13.18
C LEU A 57 27.35 -5.45 13.46
N ARG A 58 26.43 -4.72 12.82
CA ARG A 58 24.99 -4.95 12.96
C ARG A 58 24.60 -6.38 12.53
N LYS A 59 25.17 -6.89 11.44
CA LYS A 59 24.96 -8.28 11.02
C LYS A 59 25.50 -9.28 12.05
N MET A 60 26.70 -9.05 12.58
CA MET A 60 27.30 -9.92 13.61
C MET A 60 26.49 -9.90 14.91
N VAL A 61 26.03 -8.73 15.35
CA VAL A 61 25.17 -8.60 16.54
C VAL A 61 23.86 -9.34 16.32
N PHE A 62 23.19 -9.16 15.17
CA PHE A 62 21.94 -9.87 14.89
C PHE A 62 22.10 -11.37 14.64
N SER A 63 23.29 -11.85 14.26
CA SER A 63 23.56 -13.29 14.22
C SER A 63 23.76 -13.90 15.62
N LEU A 64 24.15 -13.10 16.60
CA LEU A 64 24.38 -13.54 17.99
C LEU A 64 23.17 -13.28 18.90
N TYR A 65 22.36 -12.29 18.58
CA TYR A 65 21.21 -11.84 19.36
C TYR A 65 20.10 -11.37 18.44
N ASP A 66 18.99 -12.11 18.38
CA ASP A 66 17.76 -11.63 17.74
C ASP A 66 16.97 -10.78 18.75
N PRO A 67 16.95 -9.44 18.62
CA PRO A 67 16.22 -8.57 19.54
C PRO A 67 14.71 -8.82 19.52
N PHE A 68 14.19 -9.50 18.50
CA PHE A 68 12.78 -9.84 18.36
C PHE A 68 12.44 -11.21 18.96
N GLU A 69 13.43 -12.00 19.40
CA GLU A 69 13.19 -13.31 20.00
C GLU A 69 12.48 -13.21 21.35
N LYS A 70 12.86 -12.21 22.16
CA LYS A 70 12.20 -11.92 23.44
C LYS A 70 10.76 -11.46 23.26
N VAL A 71 10.51 -10.63 22.25
CA VAL A 71 9.15 -10.17 21.94
C VAL A 71 8.30 -11.35 21.48
N ARG A 72 8.83 -12.20 20.57
CA ARG A 72 8.14 -13.42 20.12
C ARG A 72 7.79 -14.35 21.29
N LYS A 73 8.70 -14.53 22.25
CA LYS A 73 8.46 -15.38 23.43
C LYS A 73 7.44 -14.78 24.41
N HIS A 74 7.44 -13.46 24.63
CA HIS A 74 6.43 -12.78 25.46
C HIS A 74 5.02 -12.83 24.85
N SER A 75 4.90 -12.61 23.53
CA SER A 75 3.59 -12.69 22.85
C SER A 75 2.96 -14.09 22.88
N VAL A 76 3.76 -15.14 23.05
CA VAL A 76 3.27 -16.54 23.15
C VAL A 76 2.99 -16.96 24.60
N ALA A 77 3.73 -16.43 25.58
CA ALA A 77 3.63 -16.86 26.98
C ALA A 77 2.53 -16.16 27.79
N GLU A 78 2.11 -14.94 27.41
CA GLU A 78 1.18 -14.12 28.21
C GLU A 78 -0.23 -13.97 27.62
N GLY A 79 -0.57 -14.68 26.54
CA GLY A 79 -1.96 -14.75 26.07
C GLY A 79 -2.57 -13.40 25.70
N GLY A 80 -1.85 -12.59 24.91
CA GLY A 80 -2.38 -11.35 24.33
C GLY A 80 -2.04 -10.10 25.16
N GLY A 81 -0.87 -9.51 24.91
CA GLY A 81 -0.67 -8.10 25.22
C GLY A 81 -1.64 -7.25 24.38
N GLU A 82 -1.98 -6.04 24.84
CA GLU A 82 -2.84 -5.13 24.07
C GLU A 82 -2.26 -4.91 22.67
N GLU A 83 -2.99 -5.40 21.67
CA GLU A 83 -2.70 -5.14 20.27
C GLU A 83 -3.37 -3.84 19.86
N GLU A 84 -2.61 -3.00 19.17
CA GLU A 84 -3.13 -1.77 18.60
C GLU A 84 -2.85 -1.74 17.11
N ALA A 85 -3.70 -1.02 16.37
CA ALA A 85 -3.39 -0.69 14.98
C ALA A 85 -2.05 0.06 14.92
N PHE A 86 -1.19 -0.34 13.98
CA PHE A 86 0.12 0.28 13.79
C PHE A 86 -0.03 1.78 13.50
N VAL A 87 -0.97 2.12 12.63
CA VAL A 87 -1.47 3.47 12.39
C VAL A 87 -2.95 3.46 12.75
N THR A 88 -3.40 4.31 13.65
CA THR A 88 -4.83 4.40 13.97
C THR A 88 -5.63 5.03 12.82
N LEU A 89 -6.96 4.83 12.76
CA LEU A 89 -7.82 5.49 11.77
C LEU A 89 -7.70 7.01 11.77
N TRP A 90 -7.50 7.62 12.94
CA TRP A 90 -7.31 9.07 13.07
C TRP A 90 -5.96 9.51 12.49
N GLU A 91 -4.86 8.81 12.84
CA GLU A 91 -3.53 9.08 12.28
C GLU A 91 -3.51 8.87 10.77
N TYR A 92 -4.16 7.81 10.28
CA TYR A 92 -4.31 7.53 8.87
C TYR A 92 -5.01 8.67 8.13
N GLN A 93 -6.12 9.17 8.68
CA GLN A 93 -6.82 10.34 8.14
C GLN A 93 -5.91 11.57 8.09
N GLN A 94 -5.20 11.88 9.18
CA GLN A 94 -4.28 13.01 9.23
C GLN A 94 -3.13 12.89 8.23
N ASN A 95 -2.60 11.67 8.05
CA ASN A 95 -1.55 11.40 7.07
C ASN A 95 -2.05 11.64 5.64
N LEU A 96 -3.25 11.15 5.29
CA LEU A 96 -3.85 11.39 3.97
C LEU A 96 -4.07 12.88 3.71
N GLU A 97 -4.68 13.60 4.65
CA GLU A 97 -4.89 15.05 4.55
C GLU A 97 -3.58 15.80 4.34
N TYR A 98 -2.54 15.43 5.09
CA TYR A 98 -1.22 16.04 4.94
C TYR A 98 -0.62 15.78 3.55
N LEU A 99 -0.68 14.54 3.05
CA LEU A 99 -0.12 14.17 1.75
C LEU A 99 -0.80 14.93 0.60
N ILE A 100 -2.13 15.04 0.65
CA ILE A 100 -2.94 15.77 -0.35
C ILE A 100 -2.58 17.25 -0.34
N ARG A 101 -2.66 17.91 0.82
CA ARG A 101 -2.37 19.35 0.95
C ARG A 101 -0.93 19.69 0.61
N SER A 102 0.01 18.76 0.87
CA SER A 102 1.40 18.93 0.46
C SER A 102 1.56 18.88 -1.06
N GLY A 103 0.84 17.99 -1.74
CA GLY A 103 0.78 17.97 -3.21
C GLY A 103 0.19 19.26 -3.77
N GLU A 104 -0.99 19.64 -3.29
CA GLU A 104 -1.74 20.83 -3.73
C GLU A 104 -0.91 22.11 -3.59
N LYS A 105 -0.26 22.31 -2.44
CA LYS A 105 0.60 23.49 -2.19
C LYS A 105 1.74 23.64 -3.21
N ASN A 106 2.14 22.56 -3.85
CA ASN A 106 3.21 22.54 -4.84
C ASN A 106 2.68 22.38 -6.27
N GLY A 107 1.36 22.52 -6.49
CA GLY A 107 0.73 22.38 -7.80
C GLY A 107 0.73 20.95 -8.34
N VAL A 108 0.84 19.95 -7.46
CA VAL A 108 0.89 18.53 -7.84
C VAL A 108 -0.47 17.90 -7.63
N GLU A 109 -0.99 17.26 -8.67
CA GLU A 109 -2.24 16.51 -8.58
C GLU A 109 -2.06 15.26 -7.72
N THR A 110 -3.04 14.95 -6.89
CA THR A 110 -3.01 13.78 -6.01
C THR A 110 -4.15 12.82 -6.31
N VAL A 111 -3.84 11.53 -6.38
CA VAL A 111 -4.81 10.44 -6.49
C VAL A 111 -4.54 9.43 -5.38
N LEU A 112 -5.59 8.95 -4.73
CA LEU A 112 -5.51 7.91 -3.71
C LEU A 112 -5.94 6.57 -4.31
N LEU A 113 -5.13 5.54 -4.12
CA LEU A 113 -5.42 4.18 -4.55
C LEU A 113 -5.38 3.23 -3.34
N ALA A 114 -6.54 2.69 -2.98
CA ALA A 114 -6.63 1.65 -1.97
C ALA A 114 -6.41 0.27 -2.60
N LEU A 115 -5.47 -0.50 -2.06
CA LEU A 115 -5.26 -1.91 -2.39
C LEU A 115 -5.18 -2.69 -1.09
N CYS A 116 -5.87 -3.83 -1.02
CA CYS A 116 -5.88 -4.71 0.15
C CYS A 116 -6.13 -3.95 1.47
N CYS A 117 -6.99 -2.93 1.40
CA CYS A 117 -7.25 -2.01 2.50
C CYS A 117 -8.53 -2.45 3.24
N PRO A 118 -8.50 -2.61 4.57
CA PRO A 118 -9.71 -2.91 5.33
C PRO A 118 -10.79 -1.85 5.15
N LEU A 119 -12.06 -2.26 5.30
CA LEU A 119 -13.22 -1.45 4.94
C LEU A 119 -13.28 -0.11 5.70
N ASP A 120 -12.88 -0.09 6.96
CA ASP A 120 -12.81 1.12 7.78
C ASP A 120 -11.76 2.10 7.25
N TYR A 121 -10.54 1.65 6.92
CA TYR A 121 -9.50 2.49 6.30
C TYR A 121 -9.90 2.95 4.90
N LEU A 122 -10.50 2.07 4.10
CA LEU A 122 -11.02 2.42 2.78
C LEU A 122 -12.10 3.50 2.88
N SER A 123 -13.03 3.37 3.83
CA SER A 123 -14.08 4.38 4.05
C SER A 123 -13.50 5.73 4.44
N LYS A 124 -12.43 5.75 5.25
CA LYS A 124 -11.71 6.97 5.61
C LYS A 124 -10.98 7.58 4.41
N MET A 125 -10.31 6.76 3.59
CA MET A 125 -9.65 7.23 2.37
C MET A 125 -10.67 7.87 1.42
N SER A 126 -11.81 7.21 1.20
CA SER A 126 -12.88 7.74 0.35
C SER A 126 -13.45 9.05 0.88
N ALA A 127 -13.73 9.13 2.20
CA ALA A 127 -14.24 10.35 2.82
C ALA A 127 -13.25 11.52 2.76
N VAL A 128 -11.95 11.27 2.97
CA VAL A 128 -10.91 12.29 2.81
C VAL A 128 -10.81 12.73 1.36
N GLY A 129 -10.78 11.77 0.42
CA GLY A 129 -10.72 12.06 -1.01
C GLY A 129 -11.87 12.95 -1.48
N GLY A 130 -13.11 12.58 -1.11
CA GLY A 130 -14.29 13.37 -1.45
C GLY A 130 -14.29 14.77 -0.83
N ARG A 131 -13.78 14.94 0.40
CA ARG A 131 -13.71 16.25 1.06
C ARG A 131 -12.62 17.16 0.48
N GLU A 132 -11.44 16.62 0.18
CA GLU A 132 -10.32 17.38 -0.38
C GLU A 132 -10.37 17.46 -1.92
N GLY A 133 -11.42 16.90 -2.56
CA GLY A 133 -11.62 16.98 -4.00
C GLY A 133 -10.64 16.14 -4.83
N VAL A 134 -10.03 15.11 -4.24
CA VAL A 134 -9.09 14.22 -4.94
C VAL A 134 -9.72 12.86 -5.27
N PRO A 135 -9.41 12.26 -6.43
CA PRO A 135 -9.89 10.93 -6.74
C PRO A 135 -9.41 9.89 -5.72
N ALA A 136 -10.35 9.12 -5.17
CA ALA A 136 -10.09 7.97 -4.32
C ALA A 136 -10.60 6.70 -5.00
N VAL A 137 -9.70 5.78 -5.31
CA VAL A 137 -9.96 4.58 -6.10
C VAL A 137 -9.84 3.34 -5.23
N ASP A 138 -10.91 2.54 -5.17
CA ASP A 138 -10.86 1.18 -4.64
C ASP A 138 -10.32 0.22 -5.71
N GLY A 139 -9.03 -0.06 -5.65
CA GLY A 139 -8.36 -0.96 -6.58
C GLY A 139 -8.78 -2.41 -6.40
N MET A 140 -9.11 -2.85 -5.18
CA MET A 140 -9.59 -4.22 -4.98
C MET A 140 -10.97 -4.43 -5.60
N HIS A 141 -11.84 -3.44 -5.51
CA HIS A 141 -13.13 -3.49 -6.17
C HIS A 141 -13.00 -3.60 -7.70
N ILE A 142 -12.10 -2.80 -8.31
CA ILE A 142 -11.80 -2.90 -9.74
C ILE A 142 -11.37 -4.33 -10.10
N LEU A 143 -10.40 -4.90 -9.37
CA LEU A 143 -9.94 -6.26 -9.63
C LEU A 143 -11.05 -7.31 -9.51
N LEU A 144 -11.93 -7.16 -8.51
CA LEU A 144 -13.05 -8.07 -8.27
C LEU A 144 -14.11 -7.99 -9.39
N GLN A 145 -14.33 -6.81 -9.97
CA GLN A 145 -15.28 -6.60 -11.06
C GLN A 145 -14.87 -7.31 -12.36
N GLU A 146 -13.56 -7.46 -12.60
CA GLU A 146 -13.05 -8.14 -13.79
C GLU A 146 -13.04 -9.67 -13.67
N LEU A 147 -13.10 -10.22 -12.45
CA LEU A 147 -13.02 -11.68 -12.24
C LEU A 147 -14.03 -12.49 -13.06
N PRO A 148 -15.32 -12.12 -13.17
CA PRO A 148 -16.28 -12.88 -13.97
C PRO A 148 -15.85 -13.05 -15.45
N CYS A 149 -15.40 -11.98 -16.11
CA CYS A 149 -14.99 -12.08 -17.52
C CYS A 149 -13.67 -12.85 -17.67
N ILE A 150 -12.76 -12.73 -16.70
CA ILE A 150 -11.48 -13.48 -16.69
C ILE A 150 -11.77 -14.98 -16.57
N GLN A 151 -12.66 -15.35 -15.64
CA GLN A 151 -13.07 -16.74 -15.40
C GLN A 151 -13.81 -17.33 -16.62
N ALA A 152 -14.63 -16.53 -17.29
CA ALA A 152 -15.30 -16.91 -18.53
C ALA A 152 -14.35 -17.02 -19.74
N GLY A 153 -13.13 -16.49 -19.64
CA GLY A 153 -12.18 -16.45 -20.75
C GLY A 153 -12.55 -15.42 -21.83
N GLU A 154 -13.29 -14.38 -21.45
CA GLU A 154 -13.77 -13.32 -22.35
C GLU A 154 -12.81 -12.13 -22.42
N CYS A 155 -12.07 -11.88 -21.35
CA CYS A 155 -11.13 -10.77 -21.21
C CYS A 155 -9.74 -11.26 -20.75
N TYR A 156 -8.69 -10.51 -21.09
CA TYR A 156 -7.29 -10.80 -20.72
C TYR A 156 -6.82 -12.25 -20.95
N THR A 157 -7.28 -12.87 -22.04
CA THR A 157 -7.22 -14.32 -22.28
C THR A 157 -5.82 -14.92 -22.16
N GLU A 158 -4.80 -14.24 -22.70
CA GLU A 158 -3.40 -14.69 -22.65
C GLU A 158 -2.87 -14.77 -21.20
N LEU A 159 -3.03 -13.69 -20.43
CA LEU A 159 -2.56 -13.64 -19.04
C LEU A 159 -3.41 -14.55 -18.13
N ALA A 160 -4.71 -14.66 -18.39
CA ALA A 160 -5.58 -15.59 -17.68
C ALA A 160 -5.18 -17.05 -17.94
N ALA A 161 -4.80 -17.40 -19.18
CA ALA A 161 -4.30 -18.74 -19.52
C ALA A 161 -3.00 -19.05 -18.76
N TYR A 162 -2.05 -18.12 -18.72
CA TYR A 162 -0.82 -18.28 -17.94
C TYR A 162 -1.08 -18.65 -16.47
N TYR A 163 -2.01 -17.96 -15.79
CA TYR A 163 -2.32 -18.29 -14.39
C TYR A 163 -3.10 -19.60 -14.23
N ARG A 164 -3.95 -19.97 -15.20
CA ARG A 164 -4.57 -21.30 -15.24
C ARG A 164 -3.53 -22.41 -15.34
N ASP A 165 -2.53 -22.23 -16.20
CA ASP A 165 -1.45 -23.21 -16.36
C ASP A 165 -0.56 -23.27 -15.10
N LEU A 166 -0.30 -22.14 -14.45
CA LEU A 166 0.55 -22.06 -13.26
C LEU A 166 -0.10 -22.67 -12.01
N TYR A 167 -1.36 -22.36 -11.75
CA TYR A 167 -2.04 -22.72 -10.50
C TYR A 167 -2.97 -23.93 -10.64
N GLY A 168 -3.41 -24.26 -11.85
CA GLY A 168 -4.44 -25.26 -12.11
C GLY A 168 -5.86 -24.75 -11.84
N SER A 169 -6.83 -25.28 -12.59
CA SER A 169 -8.23 -24.86 -12.51
C SER A 169 -8.86 -25.07 -11.13
N GLU A 170 -8.54 -26.19 -10.46
CA GLU A 170 -9.09 -26.52 -9.13
C GLU A 170 -8.72 -25.47 -8.07
N LEU A 171 -7.46 -25.02 -8.05
CA LEU A 171 -7.03 -23.99 -7.11
C LEU A 171 -7.69 -22.65 -7.40
N LEU A 172 -7.85 -22.32 -8.68
CA LEU A 172 -8.44 -21.05 -9.12
C LEU A 172 -9.96 -20.97 -8.92
N GLU A 173 -10.68 -22.09 -8.97
CA GLU A 173 -12.10 -22.14 -8.59
C GLU A 173 -12.28 -21.81 -7.10
N ASN A 174 -11.43 -22.38 -6.25
CA ASN A 174 -11.47 -22.16 -4.80
C ASN A 174 -10.86 -20.80 -4.38
N ARG A 175 -9.92 -20.28 -5.16
CA ARG A 175 -9.16 -19.05 -4.87
C ARG A 175 -9.09 -18.13 -6.09
N ARG A 176 -10.26 -17.71 -6.57
CA ARG A 176 -10.40 -16.84 -7.77
C ARG A 176 -9.53 -15.58 -7.76
N LEU A 177 -9.20 -15.03 -6.60
CA LEU A 177 -8.31 -13.86 -6.51
C LEU A 177 -6.90 -14.14 -7.02
N LEU A 178 -6.46 -15.40 -7.11
CA LEU A 178 -5.14 -15.75 -7.64
C LEU A 178 -5.00 -15.51 -9.15
N TYR A 179 -6.11 -15.29 -9.87
CA TYR A 179 -6.04 -14.76 -11.24
C TYR A 179 -5.37 -13.39 -11.29
N VAL A 180 -5.62 -12.54 -10.29
CA VAL A 180 -5.25 -11.12 -10.31
C VAL A 180 -4.30 -10.73 -9.16
N THR A 181 -4.06 -11.62 -8.20
CA THR A 181 -3.15 -11.43 -7.07
C THR A 181 -2.23 -12.63 -6.90
N SER A 182 -1.11 -12.45 -6.19
CA SER A 182 -0.19 -13.56 -5.88
C SER A 182 -0.52 -14.23 -4.54
N ASP A 183 -1.15 -13.50 -3.61
CA ASP A 183 -1.38 -13.92 -2.24
C ASP A 183 -2.70 -13.37 -1.68
N THR A 184 -3.70 -13.14 -2.55
CA THR A 184 -5.00 -12.51 -2.24
C THR A 184 -4.95 -11.03 -1.86
N CYS A 185 -3.76 -10.42 -1.86
CA CYS A 185 -3.55 -9.03 -1.46
C CYS A 185 -2.76 -8.25 -2.52
N HIS A 186 -1.61 -8.79 -2.94
CA HIS A 186 -0.69 -8.13 -3.86
C HIS A 186 -1.04 -8.46 -5.31
N PRO A 187 -1.35 -7.46 -6.16
CA PRO A 187 -1.64 -7.68 -7.56
C PRO A 187 -0.50 -8.43 -8.26
N ASN A 188 -0.85 -9.39 -9.12
CA ASN A 188 0.11 -10.05 -10.00
C ASN A 188 0.19 -9.28 -11.34
N ARG A 189 0.86 -9.82 -12.36
CA ARG A 189 0.98 -9.15 -13.67
C ARG A 189 -0.39 -8.79 -14.29
N LEU A 190 -1.39 -9.67 -14.16
CA LEU A 190 -2.74 -9.41 -14.68
C LEU A 190 -3.44 -8.34 -13.83
N GLY A 191 -3.36 -8.44 -12.50
CA GLY A 191 -3.94 -7.42 -11.62
C GLY A 191 -3.34 -6.03 -11.85
N HIS A 192 -2.02 -5.93 -12.01
CA HIS A 192 -1.36 -4.67 -12.34
C HIS A 192 -1.81 -4.11 -13.69
N ARG A 193 -2.02 -4.96 -14.70
CA ARG A 193 -2.55 -4.54 -16.01
C ARG A 193 -3.95 -3.94 -15.88
N ILE A 194 -4.86 -4.66 -15.22
CA ILE A 194 -6.24 -4.20 -14.96
C ILE A 194 -6.25 -2.86 -14.24
N LEU A 195 -5.46 -2.73 -13.16
CA LEU A 195 -5.37 -1.49 -12.40
C LEU A 195 -4.83 -0.33 -13.24
N ALA A 196 -3.79 -0.58 -14.05
CA ALA A 196 -3.22 0.45 -14.91
C ALA A 196 -4.23 0.94 -15.96
N GLU A 197 -4.95 0.02 -16.62
CA GLU A 197 -5.99 0.37 -17.60
C GLU A 197 -7.13 1.15 -16.94
N ALA A 198 -7.65 0.68 -15.79
CA ALA A 198 -8.74 1.36 -15.08
C ALA A 198 -8.34 2.75 -14.55
N ILE A 199 -7.13 2.89 -14.02
CA ILE A 199 -6.60 4.19 -13.57
C ILE A 199 -6.42 5.13 -14.77
N PHE A 200 -5.90 4.62 -15.89
CA PHE A 200 -5.71 5.41 -17.10
C PHE A 200 -7.03 5.98 -17.61
N THR A 201 -8.06 5.14 -17.74
CA THR A 201 -9.39 5.57 -18.18
C THR A 201 -9.98 6.63 -17.26
N ARG A 202 -9.97 6.40 -15.95
CA ARG A 202 -10.56 7.33 -14.97
C ARG A 202 -9.83 8.67 -14.86
N LEU A 203 -8.51 8.67 -14.98
CA LEU A 203 -7.73 9.89 -14.76
C LEU A 203 -7.50 10.68 -16.05
N PHE A 204 -7.41 10.03 -17.20
CA PHE A 204 -6.96 10.67 -18.44
C PHE A 204 -8.00 10.63 -19.54
N GLU A 205 -8.64 9.48 -19.83
CA GLU A 205 -9.58 9.40 -20.96
C GLU A 205 -10.82 10.27 -20.74
N GLU A 206 -11.36 10.31 -19.52
CA GLU A 206 -12.48 11.19 -19.15
C GLU A 206 -12.13 12.69 -19.28
N ARG A 207 -10.85 13.06 -19.16
CA ARG A 207 -10.38 14.44 -19.31
C ARG A 207 -10.07 14.82 -20.75
N LEU A 208 -9.55 13.88 -21.53
CA LEU A 208 -9.17 14.07 -22.93
C LEU A 208 -10.38 14.05 -23.88
N SER A 209 -11.52 13.51 -23.42
CA SER A 209 -12.78 13.47 -24.18
C SER A 209 -13.63 14.73 -24.06
N VAL A 210 -13.22 15.72 -23.26
CA VAL A 210 -13.83 17.05 -23.22
C VAL A 210 -13.11 17.95 -24.24
N PRO A 211 -13.77 18.37 -25.35
CA PRO A 211 -13.14 19.31 -26.27
C PRO A 211 -12.83 20.62 -25.55
N PRO A 212 -11.69 21.27 -25.85
CA PRO A 212 -11.34 22.52 -25.21
C PRO A 212 -12.46 23.54 -25.43
N ALA A 213 -12.94 24.14 -24.33
CA ALA A 213 -13.83 25.28 -24.40
C ALA A 213 -13.05 26.45 -25.00
N TYR A 214 -13.28 26.71 -26.28
CA TYR A 214 -12.81 27.91 -26.98
C TYR A 214 -13.68 29.11 -26.63
#